data_AF-A0A024F8S2-F1
#
_entry.id   AF-A0A024F8S2-F1
#
_cell.length_a   1.000
_cell.length_b   1.000
_cell.length_c   1.000
_cell.angle_alpha   90.00
_cell.angle_beta   90.00
_cell.angle_gamma   90.00
#
_symmetry.space_group_name_H-M   'P 1'
#
loop_
_entity.id
_entity.type
_entity.pdbx_description
1 polymer ?
#
loop_
_entity_poly.entity_id
_entity_poly.type
_entity_poly.pdbx_seq_one_letter_code
_entity_poly.pdbx_strand_id
1 'polypeptide(L)' 'GHTLVWHSQSSDWVYKDADGNPLTRAEAKANLESYINNVAGHFKGKVISWDVVNE' A
#
# COMPACT_ATOMS: atom_id res chain seq x y z
N GLY A 1 -9.67 -2.39 9.85
CA GLY A 1 -8.25 -2.12 9.62
C GLY A 1 -8.16 -0.73 9.04
N HIS A 2 -7.32 0.12 9.60
CA HIS A 2 -7.13 1.50 9.15
C HIS A 2 -5.62 1.71 8.99
N THR A 3 -5.11 1.98 7.78
CA THR A 3 -5.72 2.03 6.44
C THR A 3 -4.77 1.33 5.45
N LEU A 4 -5.24 0.93 4.28
CA LEU A 4 -4.37 0.30 3.26
C LEU A 4 -3.68 1.32 2.35
N VAL A 5 -4.33 2.44 2.03
CA VAL A 5 -3.77 3.47 1.15
C VAL A 5 -4.02 4.82 1.79
N TRP A 6 -2.94 5.55 2.07
CA TRP A 6 -3.00 6.92 2.58
C TRP A 6 -1.73 7.66 2.22
N HIS A 7 -1.84 8.93 1.83
CA HIS A 7 -0.67 9.76 1.53
C HIS A 7 0.18 10.04 2.77
N SER A 8 -0.42 10.01 3.97
CA SER A 8 0.29 10.18 5.23
C SER A 8 0.80 8.85 5.76
N GLN A 9 1.96 8.87 6.43
CA GLN A 9 2.57 7.72 7.10
C GLN A 9 2.84 6.50 6.19
N SER A 10 2.91 6.71 4.87
CA SER A 10 3.34 5.72 3.90
C SER A 10 4.84 5.77 3.69
N SER A 11 5.48 4.62 3.55
CA SER A 11 6.90 4.55 3.25
C SER A 11 7.18 4.83 1.77
N ASP A 12 8.26 5.55 1.49
CA ASP A 12 8.61 6.05 0.16
C ASP A 12 8.78 4.96 -0.90
N TRP A 13 9.20 3.75 -0.52
CA TRP A 13 9.46 2.64 -1.46
C TRP A 13 8.24 2.27 -2.32
N VAL A 14 7.02 2.59 -1.86
CA VAL A 14 5.79 2.28 -2.61
C VAL A 14 5.70 3.14 -3.88
N TYR A 15 6.32 4.33 -3.89
CA TYR A 15 6.17 5.32 -4.97
C TYR A 15 7.47 6.00 -5.40
N LYS A 16 8.62 5.71 -4.76
CA LYS A 16 9.95 6.17 -5.15
C LYS A 16 10.95 5.01 -5.24
N ASP A 17 11.95 5.17 -6.09
CA ASP A 17 13.13 4.29 -6.16
C ASP A 17 14.15 4.59 -5.04
N ALA A 18 15.26 3.85 -5.03
CA ALA A 18 16.33 3.99 -4.03
C ALA A 18 17.06 5.34 -4.11
N ASP A 19 17.03 6.00 -5.27
CA ASP A 19 17.63 7.30 -5.52
C ASP A 19 16.64 8.45 -5.22
N GLY A 20 15.39 8.12 -4.84
CA GLY A 20 14.34 9.06 -4.49
C GLY A 20 13.52 9.58 -5.67
N ASN A 21 13.71 9.03 -6.88
CA ASN A 21 12.91 9.42 -8.04
C ASN A 21 11.54 8.73 -8.03
N PRO A 22 10.48 9.36 -8.56
CA PRO A 22 9.18 8.72 -8.68
C PRO A 22 9.23 7.46 -9.54
N LEU A 23 8.57 6.40 -9.06
CA LEU A 23 8.38 5.16 -9.83
C LEU A 23 7.44 5.39 -11.03
N THR A 24 7.54 4.51 -12.02
CA THR A 24 6.50 4.45 -13.05
C THR A 24 5.16 4.03 -12.44
N ARG A 25 4.05 4.38 -13.11
CA ARG A 25 2.71 3.93 -12.69
C ARG A 25 2.64 2.40 -12.55
N ALA A 26 3.33 1.67 -13.41
CA ALA A 26 3.32 0.20 -13.39
C ALA A 26 4.01 -0.36 -12.15
N GLU A 27 5.17 0.17 -11.80
CA GLU A 27 5.94 -0.24 -10.61
C GLU A 27 5.22 0.12 -9.32
N ALA A 28 4.73 1.36 -9.19
CA ALA A 28 3.97 1.78 -8.01
C ALA A 28 2.69 0.95 -7.84
N LYS A 29 2.00 0.61 -8.94
CA LYS A 29 0.82 -0.27 -8.91
C LYS A 29 1.18 -1.69 -8.44
N ALA A 30 2.29 -2.26 -8.92
CA ALA A 30 2.74 -3.57 -8.50
C ALA A 30 3.11 -3.60 -7.01
N ASN A 31 3.79 -2.56 -6.53
CA ASN A 31 4.11 -2.40 -5.10
C ASN A 31 2.85 -2.31 -4.24
N LEU A 32 1.85 -1.53 -4.68
CA LEU A 32 0.58 -1.39 -4.00
C LEU A 32 -0.20 -2.73 -3.94
N GLU A 33 -0.28 -3.45 -5.06
CA GLU A 33 -0.95 -4.75 -5.13
C GLU A 33 -0.27 -5.78 -4.22
N SER A 34 1.06 -5.81 -4.22
CA SER A 34 1.85 -6.65 -3.31
C SER A 34 1.58 -6.31 -1.85
N TYR A 35 1.58 -5.03 -1.48
CA TYR A 35 1.28 -4.57 -0.13
C TYR A 35 -0.13 -5.00 0.33
N ILE A 36 -1.16 -4.72 -0.48
CA ILE A 36 -2.56 -5.06 -0.15
C ILE A 36 -2.71 -6.57 0.02
N ASN A 37 -2.18 -7.37 -0.91
CA ASN A 37 -2.28 -8.83 -0.84
C ASN A 37 -1.60 -9.38 0.40
N ASN A 38 -0.43 -8.86 0.77
CA ASN A 38 0.29 -9.31 1.95
C ASN A 38 -0.42 -8.90 3.25
N VAL A 39 -0.83 -7.63 3.39
CA VAL A 39 -1.43 -7.12 4.64
C VAL A 39 -2.86 -7.62 4.82
N ALA A 40 -3.74 -7.39 3.83
CA ALA A 40 -5.13 -7.82 3.93
C ALA A 40 -5.24 -9.36 3.90
N GLY A 41 -4.36 -10.03 3.13
CA GLY A 41 -4.26 -11.48 3.11
C GLY A 41 -3.83 -12.07 4.46
N HIS A 42 -2.82 -11.50 5.11
CA HIS A 42 -2.36 -11.93 6.43
C HIS A 42 -3.47 -11.87 7.51
N PHE A 43 -4.33 -10.84 7.43
CA PHE A 43 -5.44 -10.63 8.36
C PHE A 43 -6.79 -11.16 7.87
N LYS A 44 -6.81 -11.97 6.80
CA LYS A 44 -8.05 -12.54 6.26
C LYS A 44 -8.85 -13.28 7.33
N GLY A 45 -10.13 -12.91 7.47
CA GLY A 45 -11.05 -13.48 8.47
C GLY A 45 -10.85 -12.99 9.90
N LYS A 46 -9.83 -12.16 10.17
CA LYS A 46 -9.55 -11.59 11.51
C LYS A 46 -10.01 -10.13 11.63
N VAL A 47 -9.98 -9.41 10.51
CA VAL A 47 -10.44 -8.01 10.42
C VAL A 47 -11.76 -7.97 9.65
N ILE A 48 -12.81 -7.44 10.27
CA ILE A 48 -14.19 -7.45 9.73
C ILE A 48 -14.44 -6.39 8.65
N SER A 49 -13.66 -5.31 8.63
CA SER A 49 -13.78 -4.20 7.68
C SER A 49 -12.44 -3.48 7.51
N TRP A 50 -12.24 -2.81 6.38
CA TRP A 50 -11.05 -2.04 6.06
C TRP A 50 -11.40 -0.66 5.51
N ASP A 51 -10.68 0.36 5.98
CA ASP A 51 -10.53 1.60 5.24
C ASP A 51 -9.52 1.32 4.14
N VAL A 52 -10.01 1.10 2.93
CA VAL A 52 -9.17 0.70 1.79
C VAL A 52 -8.35 1.88 1.29
N VAL A 53 -8.98 3.05 1.17
CA VAL A 53 -8.33 4.31 0.83
C VAL A 53 -8.75 5.32 1.88
N ASN A 54 -7.79 6.06 2.41
CA ASN A 54 -7.99 7.21 3.26
C ASN A 54 -7.31 8.40 2.60
N GLU A 55 -8.10 9.43 2.31
CA GLU A 55 -7.65 10.71 1.73
C GLU A 55 -6.62 10.55 0.60
#